data_AF-A0A257Y6Y0-F1
#
_entry.id   AF-A0A257Y6Y0-F1
#
_cell.length_a   1.000
_cell.length_b   1.000
_cell.length_c   1.000
_cell.angle_alpha   90.00
_cell.angle_beta   90.00
_cell.angle_gamma   90.00
#
_symmetry.space_group_name_H-M   'P 1'
#
loop_
_entity.id
_entity.type
_entity.pdbx_description
1 polymer ?
#
loop_
_entity_poly.entity_id
_entity_poly.type
_entity_poly.pdbx_seq_one_letter_code
_entity_poly.pdbx_strand_id
1 'polypeptide(L)'
;MMRQYELVDRVRRYNPATDEALLDRAYVYAMRAHGTQLRASGDPYFSHPLEVAAILTDLELDDATIVAALLHDTIEDTGATKAEIERLFGTQIAQLV
;
A
#
# COMPACT_ATOMS: atom_id res chain seq x y z
N MET A 1 1.84 -8.66 12.49
CA MET A 1 1.57 -7.76 11.35
C MET A 1 2.59 -6.64 11.39
N MET A 2 3.28 -6.40 10.27
CA MET A 2 4.25 -5.31 10.15
C MET A 2 3.58 -3.97 10.48
N ARG A 3 4.28 -3.09 11.17
CA ARG A 3 3.78 -1.74 11.47
C ARG A 3 4.15 -0.77 10.36
N GLN A 4 3.38 0.31 10.23
CA GLN A 4 3.61 1.37 9.24
C GLN A 4 5.08 1.83 9.17
N TYR A 5 5.68 2.18 10.32
CA TYR A 5 7.07 2.64 10.36
C TYR A 5 8.06 1.57 9.91
N GLU A 6 7.77 0.28 10.11
CA GLU A 6 8.67 -0.82 9.70
C GLU A 6 8.74 -0.95 8.18
N LEU A 7 7.63 -0.70 7.47
CA LEU A 7 7.60 -0.68 6.01
C LEU A 7 8.44 0.50 5.48
N VAL A 8 8.21 1.70 6.01
CA VAL A 8 8.96 2.90 5.62
C VAL A 8 10.46 2.71 5.90
N ASP A 9 10.82 2.19 7.07
CA ASP A 9 12.21 1.91 7.42
C ASP A 9 12.86 0.89 6.48
N ARG A 10 12.11 -0.10 5.97
CA ARG A 10 12.61 -1.05 4.97
C ARG A 10 12.90 -0.35 3.65
N VAL A 11 11.97 0.46 3.15
CA VAL A 11 12.17 1.22 1.90
C VAL A 11 13.35 2.16 2.01
N ARG A 12 13.47 2.90 3.12
CA ARG A 12 14.57 3.85 3.37
C ARG A 12 15.96 3.22 3.35
N ARG A 13 16.10 1.93 3.64
CA ARG A 13 17.40 1.25 3.64
C ARG A 13 18.01 1.15 2.25
N TYR A 14 17.20 0.91 1.22
CA TYR A 14 17.66 0.82 -0.17
C TYR A 14 17.36 2.10 -0.97
N ASN A 15 16.32 2.85 -0.58
CA ASN A 15 15.96 4.14 -1.17
C ASN A 15 15.89 5.25 -0.10
N PRO A 16 17.03 5.84 0.33
CA PRO A 16 17.04 6.91 1.33
C PRO A 16 16.32 8.20 0.92
N ALA A 17 16.01 8.36 -0.37
CA ALA A 17 15.30 9.50 -0.93
C ALA A 17 13.79 9.25 -1.13
N THR A 18 13.28 8.14 -0.60
CA THR A 18 11.86 7.77 -0.67
C THR A 18 10.94 8.86 -0.11
N ASP A 19 9.76 9.01 -0.71
CA ASP A 19 8.70 9.84 -0.15
C ASP A 19 7.99 9.09 0.99
N GLU A 20 8.54 9.22 2.20
CA GLU A 20 7.99 8.62 3.42
C GLU A 20 6.50 8.99 3.63
N ALA A 21 6.15 10.25 3.34
CA ALA A 21 4.79 10.73 3.51
C ALA A 21 3.82 10.09 2.51
N LEU A 22 4.28 9.75 1.29
CA LEU A 22 3.49 9.02 0.31
C LEU A 22 3.21 7.58 0.77
N LEU A 23 4.25 6.87 1.23
CA LEU A 23 4.11 5.50 1.76
C LEU A 23 3.16 5.46 2.96
N ASP A 24 3.31 6.42 3.88
CA ASP A 24 2.44 6.56 5.06
C ASP A 24 0.98 6.79 4.68
N ARG A 25 0.73 7.71 3.74
CA ARG A 25 -0.64 7.97 3.25
C ARG A 25 -1.26 6.72 2.63
N ALA A 26 -0.49 5.97 1.83
CA ALA A 26 -0.96 4.75 1.19
C ALA A 26 -1.31 3.66 2.22
N TYR A 27 -0.44 3.44 3.21
CA TYR A 27 -0.67 2.50 4.30
C TYR A 27 -1.97 2.81 5.05
N VAL A 28 -2.13 4.07 5.48
CA VAL A 28 -3.32 4.50 6.22
C VAL A 28 -4.57 4.41 5.37
N TYR A 29 -4.48 4.74 4.08
CA TYR A 29 -5.60 4.63 3.15
C TYR A 29 -6.07 3.18 3.01
N ALA A 30 -5.16 2.27 2.65
CA ALA A 30 -5.48 0.85 2.48
C ALA A 30 -6.04 0.22 3.76
N MET A 31 -5.44 0.53 4.92
CA MET A 31 -5.94 0.06 6.22
C MET A 31 -7.37 0.56 6.49
N ARG A 32 -7.70 1.80 6.13
CA ARG A 32 -9.05 2.36 6.30
C ARG A 32 -10.05 1.79 5.28
N ALA A 33 -9.62 1.63 4.03
CA ALA A 33 -10.46 1.13 2.95
C ALA A 33 -10.91 -0.32 3.23
N HIS A 34 -9.96 -1.17 3.64
CA HIS A 34 -10.27 -2.53 4.04
C HIS A 34 -10.89 -2.60 5.45
N GLY A 35 -10.61 -1.65 6.35
CA GLY A 35 -11.35 -1.44 7.59
C GLY A 35 -11.58 -2.72 8.42
N THR A 36 -12.84 -3.16 8.51
CA THR A 36 -13.25 -4.38 9.24
C THR A 36 -13.34 -5.62 8.36
N GLN A 37 -12.91 -5.56 7.10
CA GLN A 37 -12.90 -6.68 6.17
C GLN A 37 -11.95 -7.76 6.68
N LEU A 38 -12.41 -9.01 6.61
CA LEU A 38 -11.66 -10.18 7.01
C LEU A 38 -11.43 -11.09 5.79
N ARG A 39 -10.30 -11.79 5.78
CA ARG A 39 -10.07 -12.90 4.84
C ARG A 39 -10.91 -14.11 5.28
N ALA A 40 -11.02 -15.11 4.40
CA ALA A 40 -11.66 -16.38 4.73
C ALA A 40 -11.04 -17.10 5.95
N SER A 41 -9.76 -16.83 6.26
CA SER A 41 -9.08 -17.33 7.46
C SER A 41 -9.53 -16.66 8.76
N GLY A 42 -10.20 -15.52 8.69
CA GLY A 42 -10.55 -14.67 9.84
C GLY A 42 -9.55 -13.55 10.14
N ASP A 43 -8.41 -13.49 9.43
CA ASP A 43 -7.43 -12.41 9.60
C ASP A 43 -7.90 -11.09 8.94
N PRO A 44 -7.48 -9.91 9.43
CA PRO A 44 -7.77 -8.63 8.77
C PRO A 44 -7.27 -8.62 7.32
N TYR A 45 -8.11 -8.23 6.37
CA TYR A 45 -7.77 -8.26 4.94
C TYR A 45 -6.51 -7.45 4.61
N PHE A 46 -6.33 -6.32 5.29
CA PHE A 46 -5.17 -5.45 5.13
C PHE A 46 -3.81 -6.15 5.38
N SER A 47 -3.77 -7.33 6.03
CA SER A 47 -2.54 -8.12 6.12
C SER A 47 -1.97 -8.48 4.76
N HIS A 48 -2.83 -8.79 3.80
CA HIS A 48 -2.44 -9.25 2.48
C HIS A 48 -1.73 -8.16 1.67
N PRO A 49 -2.31 -6.97 1.41
CA PRO A 49 -1.60 -5.90 0.70
C PRO A 49 -0.27 -5.50 1.37
N LEU A 50 -0.22 -5.56 2.71
CA LEU A 50 0.99 -5.27 3.46
C LEU A 50 2.09 -6.34 3.28
N GLU A 51 1.73 -7.62 3.24
CA GLU A 51 2.67 -8.71 2.94
C GLU A 51 3.21 -8.63 1.51
N VAL A 52 2.34 -8.28 0.54
CA VAL A 52 2.77 -8.04 -0.84
C VAL A 52 3.77 -6.88 -0.89
N ALA A 53 3.45 -5.74 -0.28
CA ALA A 53 4.37 -4.60 -0.21
C ALA A 53 5.71 -4.98 0.44
N ALA A 54 5.70 -5.79 1.52
CA ALA A 54 6.90 -6.26 2.17
C ALA A 54 7.78 -7.12 1.25
N ILE A 55 7.19 -8.02 0.46
CA ILE A 55 7.94 -8.81 -0.54
C ILE A 55 8.60 -7.89 -1.57
N LEU A 56 7.88 -6.85 -2.04
CA LEU A 56 8.43 -5.92 -3.01
C LEU A 56 9.56 -5.06 -2.43
N THR A 57 9.58 -4.83 -1.11
CA THR A 57 10.75 -4.19 -0.47
C THR A 57 12.00 -5.04 -0.51
N ASP A 58 11.87 -6.38 -0.49
CA ASP A 58 13.02 -7.29 -0.62
C ASP A 58 13.59 -7.31 -2.06
N LEU A 59 12.82 -6.78 -3.02
CA LEU A 59 13.22 -6.59 -4.42
C LEU A 59 13.70 -5.16 -4.73
N GLU A 60 13.76 -4.28 -3.71
CA GLU A 60 14.24 -2.89 -3.81
C GLU A 60 13.50 -2.04 -4.88
N LEU A 61 12.18 -2.24 -5.02
CA LEU A 61 11.37 -1.52 -6.01
C LEU A 61 11.05 -0.06 -5.61
N ASP A 62 10.60 0.74 -6.57
CA ASP A 62 10.34 2.16 -6.38
C ASP A 62 9.09 2.45 -5.53
N ASP A 63 9.01 3.68 -5.00
CA ASP A 63 7.91 4.12 -4.13
C ASP A 63 6.54 3.92 -4.78
N ALA A 64 6.42 4.19 -6.08
CA ALA A 64 5.16 4.03 -6.82
C ALA A 64 4.69 2.56 -6.82
N THR A 65 5.62 1.61 -6.97
CA THR A 65 5.32 0.18 -6.92
C THR A 65 4.94 -0.28 -5.51
N ILE A 66 5.64 0.19 -4.48
CA ILE A 66 5.29 -0.14 -3.08
C ILE A 66 3.91 0.42 -2.72
N VAL A 67 3.61 1.65 -3.14
CA VAL A 67 2.28 2.25 -2.95
C VAL A 67 1.22 1.47 -3.72
N ALA A 68 1.47 1.10 -4.98
CA ALA A 68 0.53 0.31 -5.76
C ALA A 68 0.23 -1.03 -5.08
N ALA A 69 1.23 -1.71 -4.53
CA ALA A 69 1.04 -2.95 -3.78
C ALA A 69 0.14 -2.78 -2.54
N LEU A 70 0.29 -1.67 -1.81
CA LEU A 70 -0.60 -1.36 -0.68
C LEU A 70 -2.05 -1.12 -1.13
N LEU A 71 -2.25 -0.60 -2.35
CA LEU A 71 -3.54 -0.14 -2.86
C LEU A 71 -4.22 -1.13 -3.81
N HIS A 72 -3.54 -2.19 -4.28
CA HIS A 72 -3.96 -2.98 -5.46
C HIS A 72 -5.39 -3.51 -5.39
N ASP A 73 -5.82 -4.00 -4.23
CA ASP A 73 -7.17 -4.55 -4.04
C ASP A 73 -8.20 -3.51 -3.62
N THR A 74 -7.82 -2.25 -3.41
CA THR A 74 -8.76 -1.24 -2.88
C THR A 74 -9.88 -0.92 -3.86
N ILE A 75 -9.62 -0.91 -5.17
CA ILE A 75 -10.65 -0.66 -6.19
C ILE A 75 -11.58 -1.87 -6.36
N GLU A 76 -11.04 -3.09 -6.28
CA GLU A 76 -11.82 -4.32 -6.49
C GLU A 76 -12.66 -4.69 -5.26
N ASP A 77 -12.08 -4.59 -4.07
CA ASP A 77 -12.65 -5.16 -2.85
C ASP A 77 -13.26 -4.12 -1.89
N THR A 78 -13.20 -2.83 -2.22
CA THR A 78 -13.71 -1.75 -1.37
C THR A 78 -14.54 -0.73 -2.16
N GLY A 79 -14.86 0.41 -1.56
CA GLY A 79 -15.54 1.52 -2.22
C GLY A 79 -14.61 2.50 -2.96
N ALA A 80 -13.30 2.26 -2.96
CA ALA A 80 -12.34 3.13 -3.63
C ALA A 80 -12.58 3.15 -5.14
N THR A 81 -12.26 4.28 -5.77
CA THR A 81 -12.38 4.42 -7.23
C THR A 81 -11.04 4.82 -7.84
N LYS A 82 -10.80 4.43 -9.10
CA LYS A 82 -9.61 4.84 -9.84
C LYS A 82 -9.39 6.36 -9.84
N ALA A 83 -10.47 7.13 -10.00
CA ALA A 83 -10.43 8.60 -9.97
C ALA A 83 -10.03 9.14 -8.59
N GLU A 84 -10.43 8.48 -7.51
CA GLU A 84 -10.00 8.83 -6.16
C GLU A 84 -8.51 8.52 -5.94
N ILE A 85 -8.05 7.33 -6.36
CA ILE A 85 -6.64 6.96 -6.29
C ILE A 85 -5.77 7.94 -7.08
N GLU A 86 -6.18 8.29 -8.30
CA GLU A 86 -5.49 9.28 -9.13
C GLU A 86 -5.40 10.65 -8.46
N ARG A 87 -6.50 11.11 -7.84
CA ARG A 87 -6.52 12.39 -7.13
C ARG A 87 -5.62 12.41 -5.90
N LEU A 88 -5.52 11.30 -5.18
CA LEU A 88 -4.77 11.21 -3.91
C LEU A 88 -3.30 10.85 -4.08
N PHE A 89 -2.97 10.03 -5.07
CA PHE A 89 -1.65 9.42 -5.23
C PHE A 89 -1.02 9.69 -6.61
N GLY A 90 -1.77 10.31 -7.54
CA GLY A 90 -1.30 10.67 -8.86
C GLY A 90 -1.57 9.62 -9.92
N THR A 91 -1.50 10.04 -11.18
CA THR A 91 -1.86 9.24 -12.36
C THR A 91 -1.01 7.98 -12.51
N GLN A 92 0.29 8.03 -12.19
CA GLN A 92 1.18 6.87 -12.31
C GLN A 92 0.71 5.71 -11.42
N ILE A 93 0.48 5.99 -10.13
CA ILE A 93 0.03 4.97 -9.16
C ILE A 93 -1.37 4.47 -9.54
N ALA A 94 -2.28 5.36 -9.94
CA ALA A 94 -3.60 4.97 -10.39
C ALA A 94 -3.60 4.12 -11.68
N GLN A 95 -2.53 4.10 -12.46
CA GLN A 95 -2.40 3.18 -13.60
C GLN A 95 -1.90 1.80 -13.21
N LEU A 96 -1.21 1.68 -12.07
CA LEU A 96 -0.69 0.43 -11.52
C LEU A 96 -1.73 -0.32 -10.66
N VAL A 97 -2.69 0.41 -10.08
CA VAL A 97 -3.83 -0.07 -9.28
C VAL A 97 -5.05 -0.25 -10.19
#